data_AF-A0A9P4NBM2-F1
#
_entry.id   AF-A0A9P4NBM2-F1
#
_cell.length_a   1.000
_cell.length_b   1.000
_cell.length_c   1.000
_cell.angle_alpha   90.00
_cell.angle_beta   90.00
_cell.angle_gamma   90.00
#
_symmetry.space_group_name_H-M   'P 1'
#
loop_
_entity.id
_entity.type
_entity.pdbx_description
1 polymer ?
#
loop_
_entity_poly.entity_id
_entity_poly.type
_entity_poly.pdbx_seq_one_letter_code
_entity_poly.pdbx_strand_id
1 'polypeptide(L)'
;KLAQNRQVKCDDTGVVVSVSARTEKDLVKRFDDLSIDWSVIAKTLIGWGELFRSGKKLTVSLSFNYLDTKPPPAGTARRGTKRGLSAT
;
A
#
# COMPACT_ATOMS: atom_id res chain seq x y z
N LYS A 1 -3.29 3.62 -23.59
CA LYS A 1 -2.76 5.00 -23.53
C LYS A 1 -2.54 5.35 -22.06
N LEU A 2 -1.31 5.21 -21.54
CA LEU A 2 -1.00 5.66 -20.18
C LEU A 2 -1.09 7.19 -20.18
N ALA A 3 -1.80 7.77 -19.21
CA ALA A 3 -1.93 9.22 -19.10
C ALA A 3 -0.55 9.81 -18.77
N GLN A 4 0.15 10.33 -19.77
CA GLN A 4 1.57 10.72 -19.72
C GLN A 4 1.89 11.94 -18.83
N ASN A 5 1.04 12.33 -17.88
CA ASN A 5 1.28 13.48 -16.99
C ASN A 5 0.51 13.37 -15.66
N ARG A 6 0.39 12.16 -15.11
CA ARG A 6 -0.20 11.96 -13.78
C ARG A 6 0.86 12.32 -12.75
N GLN A 7 0.70 13.46 -12.06
CA GLN A 7 1.51 13.77 -10.90
C GLN A 7 1.08 12.82 -9.77
N VAL A 8 1.99 11.94 -9.39
CA VAL A 8 1.78 10.94 -8.34
C VAL A 8 2.77 11.19 -7.21
N LYS A 9 2.33 10.96 -5.98
CA LYS A 9 3.18 10.98 -4.79
C LYS A 9 3.12 9.60 -4.15
N CYS A 10 4.26 9.11 -3.69
CA CYS A 10 4.28 7.87 -2.91
C CYS A 10 3.56 8.10 -1.58
N ASP A 11 2.69 7.16 -1.24
CA ASP A 11 1.90 7.18 -0.01
C ASP A 11 2.60 6.33 1.04
N ASP A 12 2.66 5.02 0.79
CA ASP A 12 3.40 4.08 1.61
C ASP A 12 4.02 2.96 0.76
N THR A 13 4.94 2.24 1.40
CA THR A 13 5.42 0.95 0.93
C THR A 13 5.03 -0.14 1.91
N GLY A 14 4.24 -1.09 1.44
CA GLY A 14 3.90 -2.31 2.15
C GLY A 14 4.94 -3.40 1.93
N VAL A 15 5.37 -4.05 3.01
CA VAL A 15 6.21 -5.24 2.99
C VAL A 15 5.52 -6.34 3.78
N VAL A 16 5.30 -7.48 3.12
CA VAL A 16 4.76 -8.69 3.76
C VAL A 16 5.79 -9.80 3.65
N VAL A 17 6.14 -10.40 4.77
CA VAL A 17 6.99 -11.61 4.81
C VAL A 17 6.16 -12.76 5.37
N SER A 18 6.05 -13.82 4.59
CA SER A 18 5.32 -15.03 4.96
C SER A 18 6.18 -16.28 4.75
N VAL A 19 5.86 -17.35 5.46
CA VAL A 19 6.45 -18.67 5.25
C VAL A 19 5.35 -19.72 5.21
N SER A 20 5.46 -20.69 4.30
CA SER A 20 4.43 -21.72 4.12
C SER A 20 4.31 -22.63 5.34
N ALA A 21 3.09 -23.07 5.65
CA ALA A 21 2.81 -24.13 6.62
C ALA A 21 3.41 -23.89 8.02
N ARG A 22 3.10 -22.73 8.60
CA ARG A 22 3.45 -22.39 9.99
C ARG A 22 2.23 -21.93 10.80
N THR A 23 2.40 -21.94 12.12
CA THR A 23 1.49 -21.34 13.10
C THR A 23 1.83 -19.89 13.46
N GLU A 24 3.06 -19.44 13.19
CA GLU A 24 3.48 -18.06 13.45
C GLU A 24 2.80 -17.05 12.48
N LYS A 25 2.74 -15.78 12.87
CA LYS A 25 2.09 -14.73 12.07
C LYS A 25 3.04 -14.13 11.03
N ASP A 26 2.47 -13.73 9.90
CA ASP A 26 3.15 -12.95 8.86
C ASP A 26 3.65 -11.62 9.39
N LEU A 27 4.86 -11.26 8.96
CA LEU A 27 5.37 -9.92 9.19
C LEU A 27 4.67 -9.02 8.19
N VAL A 28 3.88 -8.08 8.68
CA VAL A 28 3.27 -7.04 7.87
C VAL A 28 3.81 -5.71 8.36
N LYS A 29 4.50 -4.99 7.47
CA LYS A 29 5.05 -3.67 7.74
C LYS A 29 4.63 -2.69 6.66
N ARG A 30 4.36 -1.46 7.09
CA ARG A 30 4.22 -0.30 6.23
C ARG A 30 5.32 0.67 6.58
N PHE A 31 5.96 1.19 5.55
CA PHE A 31 6.98 2.22 5.64
C PHE A 31 6.46 3.45 4.92
N ASP A 32 6.73 4.62 5.48
CA ASP A 32 6.37 5.88 4.84
C ASP A 32 7.20 6.04 3.57
N ASP A 33 6.54 6.47 2.48
CA ASP A 33 7.19 6.63 1.18
C ASP A 33 7.93 5.33 0.75
N LEU A 34 9.11 5.44 0.14
CA LEU A 34 9.94 4.33 -0.34
C LEU A 34 11.06 3.92 0.64
N SER A 35 11.14 4.55 1.81
CA SER A 35 12.24 4.32 2.76
C SER A 35 11.98 3.11 3.65
N ILE A 36 12.37 1.92 3.17
CA ILE A 36 12.21 0.67 3.91
C ILE A 36 13.34 0.47 4.92
N ASP A 37 13.00 0.24 6.19
CA ASP A 37 13.96 -0.26 7.18
C ASP A 37 14.18 -1.76 7.00
N TRP A 38 15.20 -2.09 6.21
CA TRP A 38 15.60 -3.46 5.91
C TRP A 38 16.11 -4.23 7.13
N SER A 39 16.53 -3.55 8.20
CA SER A 39 17.05 -4.22 9.40
C SER A 39 15.96 -5.04 10.10
N VAL A 40 14.71 -4.54 10.11
CA VAL A 40 13.56 -5.24 10.68
C VAL A 40 13.21 -6.46 9.83
N ILE A 41 13.22 -6.31 8.51
CA ILE A 41 12.95 -7.40 7.57
C ILE A 41 14.01 -8.49 7.70
N ALA A 42 15.30 -8.11 7.72
CA ALA A 42 16.43 -9.03 7.84
C ALA A 42 16.39 -9.85 9.14
N LYS A 43 16.08 -9.20 10.28
CA LYS A 43 15.94 -9.91 11.57
C LYS A 43 14.90 -11.02 11.50
N THR A 44 13.75 -10.76 10.87
CA THR A 44 12.71 -11.77 10.70
C THR A 44 13.13 -12.89 9.76
N LEU A 45 13.77 -12.57 8.63
CA LEU A 45 14.25 -13.57 7.68
C LEU A 45 15.30 -14.50 8.31
N ILE A 46 16.22 -13.95 9.10
CA ILE A 46 17.21 -14.74 9.85
C ILE A 46 16.51 -15.64 10.86
N GLY A 47 15.53 -15.13 11.60
CA GLY A 47 14.73 -15.92 12.55
C GLY A 47 13.99 -17.09 11.90
N TRP A 48 13.52 -16.92 10.66
CA TRP A 48 12.85 -18.00 9.91
C TRP A 48 13.81 -18.82 9.03
N GLY A 49 15.11 -18.62 9.15
CA GLY A 49 16.12 -19.33 8.35
C GLY A 49 16.02 -20.85 8.49
N GLU A 50 15.78 -21.38 9.69
CA GLU A 50 15.61 -22.83 9.89
C GLU A 50 14.36 -23.37 9.19
N LEU A 51 13.28 -22.61 9.16
CA LEU A 51 12.06 -23.01 8.46
C LEU A 51 12.32 -23.15 6.97
N PHE A 52 13.05 -22.20 6.39
CA PHE A 52 13.47 -22.27 4.99
C PHE A 52 14.37 -23.49 4.73
N ARG A 53 15.37 -23.76 5.59
CA ARG A 53 16.23 -24.95 5.48
C ARG A 53 15.44 -26.26 5.62
N SER A 54 14.35 -26.28 6.38
CA SER A 54 13.42 -27.42 6.47
C SER A 54 12.52 -27.61 5.23
N GLY A 55 12.77 -26.87 4.15
CA GLY A 55 12.04 -26.96 2.88
C GLY A 55 10.74 -26.13 2.83
N LYS A 56 10.49 -25.24 3.80
CA LYS A 56 9.33 -24.34 3.75
C LYS A 56 9.62 -23.18 2.79
N LYS A 57 8.58 -22.72 2.08
CA LYS A 57 8.67 -21.59 1.17
C LYS A 57 8.59 -20.27 1.95
N LEU A 58 9.68 -19.53 1.97
CA LEU A 58 9.75 -18.15 2.49
C LEU A 58 9.46 -17.17 1.34
N THR A 59 8.55 -16.21 1.54
CA THR A 59 8.11 -15.24 0.52
C THR A 59 8.18 -13.82 1.08
N VAL A 60 8.75 -12.89 0.31
CA VAL A 60 8.75 -11.46 0.60
C VAL A 60 7.98 -10.76 -0.53
N SER A 61 6.90 -10.06 -0.18
CA SER A 61 6.06 -9.31 -1.11
C SER A 61 6.18 -7.82 -0.82
N LEU A 62 6.49 -7.03 -1.84
CA LEU A 62 6.55 -5.57 -1.78
C LEU A 62 5.37 -4.96 -2.54
N SER A 63 4.80 -3.90 -1.99
CA SER A 63 3.73 -3.13 -2.62
C SER A 63 4.05 -1.65 -2.48
N PHE A 64 4.19 -0.95 -3.61
CA PHE A 64 4.45 0.48 -3.64
C PHE A 64 3.15 1.21 -3.98
N ASN A 65 2.62 1.96 -3.02
CA ASN A 65 1.34 2.63 -3.17
C ASN A 65 1.56 4.11 -3.51
N TYR A 66 0.85 4.57 -4.54
CA TYR A 66 0.96 5.94 -5.05
C TYR A 66 -0.43 6.58 -5.12
N LEU A 67 -0.51 7.84 -4.67
CA LEU A 67 -1.70 8.67 -4.77
C LEU A 67 -1.55 9.69 -5.88
N ASP A 68 -2.68 10.07 -6.48
CA ASP A 68 -2.73 11.23 -7.37
C ASP A 68 -2.68 12.51 -6.58
N THR A 69 -1.77 13.39 -6.97
CA THR A 69 -1.68 14.73 -6.39
C THR A 69 -2.45 15.77 -7.20
N LYS A 70 -2.95 15.41 -8.39
CA LYS A 70 -3.75 16.35 -9.19
C LYS A 70 -5.16 16.45 -8.59
N PRO A 71 -5.64 17.66 -8.26
CA PRO A 71 -7.04 17.86 -7.88
C PRO A 71 -7.96 17.29 -8.96
N PRO A 72 -9.11 16.69 -8.60
CA PRO A 72 -10.13 16.36 -9.58
C PRO A 72 -10.42 17.61 -10.42
N PRO A 73 -10.61 17.49 -11.75
CA PRO A 73 -10.94 18.64 -12.56
C PRO A 73 -12.15 19.36 -11.93
N ALA A 74 -12.01 20.67 -11.70
CA ALA A 74 -13.08 21.52 -11.20
C ALA A 74 -14.26 21.45 -12.17
N GLY A 75 -15.25 20.61 -11.84
CA GLY A 75 -16.34 20.31 -12.77
C GLY A 75 -17.38 19.33 -12.24
N THR A 76 -17.08 18.56 -11.19
CA THR A 76 -18.08 17.72 -10.51
C THR A 76 -18.48 18.30 -9.16
N ALA A 77 -18.67 19.62 -9.09
CA ALA A 77 -19.63 20.15 -8.13
C ALA A 77 -21.00 19.58 -8.55
N ARG A 78 -21.45 18.55 -7.85
CA ARG A 78 -22.82 18.04 -7.96
C ARG A 78 -23.74 19.26 -7.94
N ARG A 79 -24.43 19.48 -9.06
CA ARG A 79 -25.44 20.52 -9.22
C ARG A 79 -26.56 20.23 -8.22
N GLY A 80 -26.36 20.67 -6.99
CA GLY A 80 -27.30 20.61 -5.89
C GLY A 80 -28.55 21.36 -6.31
N THR A 81 -29.66 20.65 -6.22
CA THR A 81 -31.01 20.96 -6.63
C THR A 81 -31.43 22.41 -6.39
N LYS A 82 -32.02 23.00 -7.44
CA LYS A 82 -32.83 24.22 -7.49
C LYS A 82 -33.54 24.48 -6.14
N ARG A 83 -33.20 25.59 -5.49
CA ARG A 83 -33.95 26.17 -4.36
C ARG A 83 -35.42 26.28 -4.74
N GLY A 84 -36.29 25.55 -4.04
CA GLY A 84 -37.73 25.78 -4.07
C GLY A 84 -38.01 27.17 -3.53
N LEU A 85 -38.70 27.98 -4.31
CA LEU A 85 -39.31 29.22 -3.83
C LEU A 85 -40.61 28.82 -3.15
N SER A 86 -40.68 29.00 -1.83
CA SER A 86 -41.96 29.14 -1.13
C SER A 86 -42.47 30.56 -1.36
N ALA A 87 -43.71 30.69 -1.79
CA ALA A 87 -44.51 31.89 -1.59
C ALA A 87 -45.92 31.46 -1.19
N THR A 88 -46.38 32.03 -0.08
CA THR A 88 -47.70 31.90 0.54
C THR A 88 -48.74 32.70 -0.24
#